data_AF-A0A2A5XPD7-F1
#
_entry.id   AF-A0A2A5XPD7-F1
#
_cell.length_a   1.000
_cell.length_b   1.000
_cell.length_c   1.000
_cell.angle_alpha   90.00
_cell.angle_beta   90.00
_cell.angle_gamma   90.00
#
_symmetry.space_group_name_H-M   'P 1'
#
loop_
_entity.id
_entity.type
_entity.pdbx_description
1 polymer ?
#
loop_
_entity_poly.entity_id
_entity_poly.type
_entity_poly.pdbx_seq_one_letter_code
_entity_poly.pdbx_strand_id
1 'polypeptide(L)' 'MSPSLMQILVVVFLVLIFFGRGRISNFMGDLASGIKSFRKGLEDDTSDPNQDDKDQD' A
#
# COMPACT_ATOMS: atom_id res chain seq x y z
N MET A 1 21.78 -17.47 10.61
CA MET A 1 22.27 -16.49 9.62
C MET A 1 21.05 -15.76 9.07
N SER A 2 20.79 -14.54 9.52
CA SER A 2 19.70 -13.71 9.00
C SER A 2 20.21 -12.97 7.76
N PRO A 3 19.42 -12.87 6.68
CA PRO A 3 19.84 -12.10 5.52
C PRO A 3 20.06 -10.65 5.93
N SER A 4 21.22 -10.10 5.54
CA SER A 4 21.54 -8.71 5.79
C SER A 4 20.72 -7.79 4.87
N LEU A 5 20.56 -6.52 5.26
CA LEU A 5 19.85 -5.54 4.45
C LEU A 5 20.38 -5.45 3.01
N MET A 6 21.69 -5.61 2.82
CA MET A 6 22.32 -5.66 1.49
C MET A 6 21.81 -6.84 0.65
N GLN A 7 21.60 -7.99 1.26
CA GLN A 7 21.12 -9.19 0.57
C GLN A 7 19.65 -9.04 0.15
N ILE A 8 18.83 -8.41 1.00
CA ILE A 8 17.43 -8.10 0.67
C ILE A 8 17.37 -7.13 -0.52
N LEU A 9 18.21 -6.10 -0.54
CA LEU A 9 18.25 -5.11 -1.63
C LEU A 9 18.60 -5.75 -2.99
N VAL A 10 19.58 -6.66 -3.01
CA VAL A 10 19.95 -7.42 -4.22
C VAL A 10 18.79 -8.29 -4.72
N VAL A 11 18.06 -8.95 -3.81
CA VAL A 11 16.90 -9.77 -4.15
C VAL A 11 15.78 -8.92 -4.75
N VAL A 12 15.49 -7.76 -4.17
CA VAL A 12 14.50 -6.81 -4.70
C VAL A 12 14.87 -6.36 -6.12
N PHE A 13 16.15 -6.06 -6.36
CA PHE A 13 16.62 -5.66 -7.68
C PHE A 13 16.43 -6.76 -8.73
N LEU A 14 16.72 -8.01 -8.37
CA LEU A 14 16.44 -9.17 -9.22
C LEU A 14 14.95 -9.31 -9.55
N VAL A 15 14.08 -9.18 -8.55
CA VAL A 15 12.63 -9.25 -8.76
C VAL A 15 12.16 -8.15 -9.73
N LEU A 16 12.67 -6.93 -9.61
CA LEU A 16 12.33 -5.83 -10.52
C LEU A 16 12.76 -6.11 -11.97
N ILE A 17 13.93 -6.72 -12.17
CA ILE A 17 14.43 -7.10 -13.50
C ILE A 17 13.59 -8.25 -14.08
N PHE A 18 13.32 -9.30 -13.29
CA PHE A 18 12.60 -10.49 -13.76
C PHE A 18 11.12 -10.23 -14.05
N PHE A 19 10.45 -9.44 -13.22
CA PHE A 19 9.03 -9.13 -13.43
C PHE A 19 8.81 -8.02 -14.45
N GLY A 20 9.82 -7.18 -14.69
CA GLY A 20 9.77 -6.05 -15.60
C GLY A 20 8.86 -4.92 -15.11
N ARG A 21 9.21 -3.69 -15.51
CA ARG A 21 8.52 -2.44 -15.09
C ARG A 21 7.00 -2.40 -15.33
N GLY A 22 6.48 -3.19 -16.29
CA GLY A 22 5.07 -3.15 -16.68
C GLY A 22 4.14 -3.97 -15.80
N ARG A 23 4.61 -5.07 -15.20
CA ARG A 23 3.76 -5.95 -14.39
C ARG A 23 3.61 -5.43 -12.95
N ILE A 24 4.69 -4.90 -12.37
CA ILE A 24 4.67 -4.34 -11.00
C ILE A 24 3.62 -3.23 -10.86
N SER A 25 3.44 -2.37 -11.86
CA SER A 25 2.55 -1.21 -11.73
C SER A 25 1.08 -1.58 -11.50
N ASN A 26 0.56 -2.59 -12.21
CA ASN A 26 -0.82 -3.03 -12.03
C ASN A 26 -0.99 -3.76 -10.68
N PHE A 27 -0.03 -4.64 -10.34
CA PHE A 27 -0.05 -5.34 -9.04
C PHE A 27 0.08 -4.39 -7.85
N MET A 28 0.89 -3.33 -7.97
CA MET A 28 1.05 -2.31 -6.93
C MET A 28 -0.20 -1.46 -6.79
N GLY A 29 -0.95 -1.22 -7.88
CA GLY A 29 -2.24 -0.53 -7.85
C GLY A 29 -3.32 -1.33 -7.09
N ASP A 30 -3.40 -2.64 -7.34
CA ASP A 30 -4.33 -3.53 -6.64
C ASP A 30 -3.96 -3.67 -5.16
N LEU A 31 -2.66 -3.82 -4.86
CA LEU A 31 -2.14 -3.82 -3.49
C LEU A 31 -2.39 -2.49 -2.77
N ALA A 32 -2.18 -1.35 -3.44
CA ALA A 32 -2.42 -0.04 -2.87
C ALA A 32 -3.90 0.18 -2.54
N SER A 33 -4.81 -0.28 -3.41
CA SER A 33 -6.25 -0.23 -3.17
C SER A 33 -6.63 -1.10 -1.96
N GLY A 34 -6.06 -2.31 -1.83
CA GLY A 34 -6.28 -3.17 -0.67
C GLY A 34 -5.76 -2.57 0.64
N ILE A 35 -4.52 -2.05 0.64
CA ILE A 35 -3.91 -1.40 1.82
C ILE A 35 -4.66 -0.11 2.18
N LYS A 36 -5.13 0.67 1.20
CA LYS A 36 -5.90 1.90 1.45
C LYS A 36 -7.23 1.59 2.11
N SER A 37 -7.96 0.58 1.62
CA SER A 37 -9.23 0.14 2.23
C SER A 37 -9.02 -0.44 3.62
N PHE A 38 -7.92 -1.18 3.84
CA PHE A 38 -7.55 -1.69 5.16
C PHE A 38 -7.25 -0.55 6.14
N ARG A 39 -6.44 0.43 5.72
CA ARG A 39 -6.15 1.62 6.54
C ARG A 39 -7.41 2.42 6.84
N LYS A 40 -8.26 2.65 5.84
CA LYS A 40 -9.53 3.37 6.00
C LYS A 40 -10.48 2.64 6.96
N GLY A 41 -10.57 1.32 6.88
CA GLY A 41 -11.36 0.52 7.84
C GLY A 41 -10.83 0.61 9.27
N LEU A 42 -9.51 0.66 9.46
CA LEU A 42 -8.91 0.88 10.79
C LEU A 42 -9.12 2.32 11.31
N GLU A 43 -9.07 3.32 10.42
CA GLU A 43 -9.33 4.71 10.78
C GLU A 43 -10.81 4.95 11.13
N ASP A 44 -11.77 4.35 10.41
CA ASP A 44 -13.21 4.41 10.73
C ASP A 44 -13.53 3.77 12.10
N ASP A 45 -12.89 2.64 12.46
CA ASP A 45 -13.03 2.03 13.79
C ASP A 45 -12.42 2.89 14.92
N THR A 46 -11.50 3.79 14.59
CA THR A 46 -10.84 4.70 15.55
C THR A 46 -11.45 6.11 15.53
N SER A 47 -12.35 6.39 14.58
CA SER A 47 -12.91 7.73 14.30
C SER A 47 -14.40 7.65 13.95
N ASP A 48 -15.29 7.57 14.95
CA ASP A 48 -16.73 7.85 14.76
C ASP A 48 -16.97 9.38 14.85
N PRO A 49 -18.05 9.96 14.28
CA PRO A 49 -18.02 10.81 13.11
C PRO A 49 -18.41 12.26 13.46
N ASN A 50 -17.62 13.25 13.03
CA ASN A 50 -18.09 14.63 13.17
C ASN A 50 -17.53 15.56 12.09
N GLN A 51 -17.66 15.17 10.83
CA GLN A 51 -17.45 16.07 9.69
C GLN A 51 -18.51 15.80 8.62
N ASP A 52 -19.77 16.04 8.98
CA ASP A 52 -20.83 16.41 8.03
C ASP A 52 -21.84 17.27 8.79
N ASP A 53 -21.49 18.55 9.01
CA ASP A 53 -22.45 19.57 9.46
C ASP A 53 -22.24 20.85 8.64
N LYS A 54 -23.21 21.07 7.74
CA LYS A 54 -23.66 22.31 7.09
C LYS A 54 -22.81 22.96 5.99
N ASP A 55 -23.01 22.46 4.77
CA ASP A 55 -23.33 23.29 3.60
C ASP A 55 -24.72 22.88 3.07
N GLN A 56 -25.78 23.50 3.60
CA GLN A 56 -27.10 23.57 2.96
C GLN A 56 -27.88 24.75 3.56
N ASP A 57 -28.21 25.72 2.69
CA ASP A 57 -29.08 26.91 2.79
C ASP A 57 -29.49 27.49 4.16
#